data_AF-A0A411WKP6-F1
#
_entry.id   AF-A0A411WKP6-F1
#
_cell.length_a   1.000
_cell.length_b   1.000
_cell.length_c   1.000
_cell.angle_alpha   90.00
_cell.angle_beta   90.00
_cell.angle_gamma   90.00
#
_symmetry.space_group_name_H-M   'P 1'
#
loop_
_entity.id
_entity.type
_entity.pdbx_description
1 polymer ?
#
loop_
_entity_poly.entity_id
_entity_poly.type
_entity_poly.pdbx_seq_one_letter_code
_entity_poly.pdbx_strand_id
1 'polypeptide(L)'
;MRIDYQFDNDEINCSIQGLTSLGQDLRPITRAISMVLAGESEDAFEKEADPTTGQPWPVLSEAYRERLEKKGKNGKMLQRSQGGLAMSLTPDFDAVSAAIGTNKVYGALMHLGGTPAMPAAPAAVKARPYMGLPPEGIIRIVDIINQMHQNALNGQG
;
A
#
# COMPACT_ATOMS: atom_id res chain seq x y z
N MET A 1 15.37 8.58 0.29
CA MET A 1 14.13 8.81 1.07
C MET A 1 13.23 7.61 0.81
N ARG A 2 13.04 6.75 1.83
CA ARG A 2 12.06 5.66 1.84
C ARG A 2 10.78 6.22 2.44
N ILE A 3 9.63 5.89 1.86
CA ILE A 3 8.34 6.25 2.45
C ILE A 3 7.67 4.95 2.83
N ASP A 4 7.32 4.87 4.10
CA ASP A 4 6.57 3.79 4.72
C ASP A 4 5.19 4.38 5.04
N TYR A 5 4.12 3.78 4.50
CA TYR A 5 2.76 4.17 4.83
C TYR A 5 2.24 3.27 5.95
N GLN A 6 1.84 3.89 7.07
CA GLN A 6 1.25 3.21 8.22
C GLN A 6 -0.25 3.53 8.26
N PHE A 7 -1.06 2.49 8.47
CA PHE A 7 -2.50 2.62 8.62
C PHE A 7 -2.81 2.92 10.08
N ASP A 8 -3.42 4.07 10.34
CA ASP A 8 -3.95 4.39 11.67
C ASP A 8 -5.43 3.97 11.72
N ASN A 9 -5.68 2.82 12.35
CA ASN A 9 -7.03 2.34 12.61
C ASN A 9 -7.10 1.90 14.08
N ASP A 10 -7.88 2.64 14.86
CA ASP A 10 -8.02 2.47 16.30
C ASP A 10 -8.40 1.04 16.71
N GLU A 11 -9.20 0.36 15.89
CA GLU A 11 -9.66 -1.01 16.15
C GLU A 11 -8.53 -2.04 15.97
N ILE A 12 -7.71 -1.87 14.92
CA ILE A 12 -6.54 -2.70 14.64
C ILE A 12 -5.48 -2.48 15.73
N ASN A 13 -5.22 -1.21 16.07
CA ASN A 13 -4.24 -0.82 17.09
C ASN A 13 -4.62 -1.34 18.49
N CYS A 14 -5.88 -1.18 18.90
CA CYS A 14 -6.36 -1.72 20.20
C CYS A 14 -6.22 -3.25 20.27
N SER A 15 -6.56 -3.95 19.18
CA SER A 15 -6.47 -5.41 19.13
C SER A 15 -5.03 -5.91 19.27
N ILE A 16 -4.08 -5.27 18.57
CA ILE A 16 -2.64 -5.60 18.66
C ILE A 16 -2.10 -5.31 20.07
N GLN A 17 -2.47 -4.17 20.68
CA GLN A 17 -2.03 -3.83 22.04
C GLN A 17 -2.56 -4.83 23.09
N GLY A 18 -3.83 -5.22 22.98
CA GLY A 18 -4.43 -6.24 23.85
C GLY A 18 -3.66 -7.57 23.78
N LEU A 19 -3.33 -8.04 22.58
CA LEU A 19 -2.57 -9.28 22.38
C LEU A 19 -1.11 -9.18 22.87
N THR A 20 -0.49 -8.02 22.74
CA THR A 20 0.88 -7.78 23.24
C THR A 20 0.94 -7.91 24.75
N SER A 21 -0.09 -7.41 25.46
CA SER A 21 -0.20 -7.52 26.92
C SER A 21 -0.35 -8.97 27.41
N LEU A 22 -0.74 -9.90 26.54
CA LEU A 22 -0.87 -11.34 26.83
C LEU A 22 0.45 -12.12 26.60
N GLY A 23 1.54 -11.43 26.22
CA GLY A 23 2.87 -12.02 26.08
C GLY A 23 3.06 -12.90 24.83
N GLN A 24 2.20 -12.75 23.83
CA GLN A 24 2.28 -13.50 22.57
C GLN A 24 3.21 -12.79 21.56
N ASP A 25 3.94 -13.57 20.77
CA ASP A 25 4.68 -13.05 19.62
C ASP A 25 3.69 -12.70 18.49
N LEU A 26 3.50 -11.41 18.22
CA LEU A 26 2.56 -10.94 17.20
C LEU A 26 3.18 -10.82 15.81
N ARG A 27 4.48 -11.12 15.64
CA ARG A 27 5.14 -11.09 14.33
C ARG A 27 4.42 -11.91 13.26
N PRO A 28 3.79 -13.08 13.55
CA PRO A 28 2.97 -13.78 12.55
C PRO A 28 1.75 -12.97 12.10
N ILE A 29 1.12 -12.22 13.02
CA ILE A 29 -0.06 -11.39 12.74
C ILE A 29 0.34 -10.16 11.93
N THR A 30 1.33 -9.39 12.41
CA THR A 30 1.79 -8.18 11.70
C THR A 30 2.38 -8.51 10.33
N ARG A 31 3.06 -9.66 10.20
CA ARG A 31 3.48 -10.19 8.89
C ARG A 31 2.28 -10.42 7.98
N ALA A 32 1.26 -11.12 8.45
CA ALA A 32 0.06 -11.40 7.65
C ALA A 32 -0.65 -10.11 7.23
N ILE A 33 -0.78 -9.13 8.14
CA ILE A 33 -1.31 -7.80 7.83
C ILE A 33 -0.48 -7.13 6.74
N SER A 34 0.85 -7.12 6.84
CA SER A 34 1.72 -6.50 5.82
C SER A 34 1.54 -7.14 4.43
N MET A 35 1.20 -8.44 4.36
CA MET A 35 0.89 -9.11 3.09
C MET A 35 -0.47 -8.68 2.54
N VAL A 36 -1.46 -8.40 3.38
CA VAL A 36 -2.74 -7.81 2.94
C VAL A 36 -2.48 -6.43 2.33
N LEU A 37 -1.68 -5.58 2.99
CA LEU A 37 -1.33 -4.25 2.47
C LEU A 37 -0.61 -4.32 1.11
N ALA A 38 0.25 -5.33 0.94
CA ALA A 38 0.87 -5.61 -0.35
C ALA A 38 -0.15 -6.00 -1.42
N GLY A 39 -1.08 -6.89 -1.10
CA GLY A 39 -2.17 -7.28 -1.99
C GLY A 39 -3.05 -6.09 -2.41
N GLU A 40 -3.45 -5.22 -1.48
CA GLU A 40 -4.25 -4.02 -1.83
C GLU A 40 -3.49 -3.09 -2.79
N SER A 41 -2.18 -2.98 -2.60
CA SER A 41 -1.34 -2.14 -3.45
C SER A 41 -1.17 -2.75 -4.84
N GLU A 42 -0.98 -4.07 -4.93
CA GLU A 42 -0.95 -4.81 -6.20
C GLU A 42 -2.26 -4.62 -6.97
N ASP A 43 -3.40 -4.75 -6.29
CA ASP A 43 -4.73 -4.51 -6.83
C ASP A 43 -4.91 -3.09 -7.35
N ALA A 44 -4.43 -2.08 -6.62
CA ALA A 44 -4.45 -0.68 -7.05
C ALA A 44 -3.70 -0.47 -8.36
N PHE A 45 -2.51 -1.07 -8.50
CA PHE A 45 -1.74 -1.04 -9.74
C PHE A 45 -2.41 -1.79 -10.88
N GLU A 46 -3.00 -2.95 -10.60
CA GLU A 46 -3.68 -3.76 -11.60
C GLU A 46 -4.94 -3.06 -12.13
N LYS A 47 -5.72 -2.45 -11.24
CA LYS A 47 -6.96 -1.72 -11.57
C LYS A 47 -6.71 -0.29 -12.03
N GLU A 48 -5.49 0.23 -11.86
CA GLU A 48 -5.13 1.64 -12.02
C GLU A 48 -6.11 2.55 -11.25
N ALA A 49 -6.38 2.20 -9.99
CA ALA A 49 -7.40 2.84 -9.17
C ALA A 49 -6.93 3.04 -7.74
N ASP A 50 -7.50 4.04 -7.08
CA ASP A 50 -7.28 4.30 -5.66
C ASP A 50 -7.79 3.12 -4.83
N PRO A 51 -6.95 2.47 -4.01
CA PRO A 51 -7.34 1.30 -3.23
C PRO A 51 -8.34 1.62 -2.14
N THR A 52 -8.45 2.85 -1.65
CA THR A 52 -9.39 3.21 -0.58
C THR A 52 -10.75 3.64 -1.14
N THR A 53 -10.77 4.35 -2.26
CA THR A 53 -12.02 4.89 -2.83
C THR A 53 -12.56 4.10 -4.03
N GLY A 54 -11.73 3.22 -4.62
CA GLY A 54 -12.03 2.51 -5.85
C GLY A 54 -12.05 3.39 -7.11
N GLN A 55 -11.76 4.69 -6.99
CA GLN A 55 -11.81 5.62 -8.11
C GLN A 55 -10.63 5.39 -9.07
N PRO A 56 -10.86 5.32 -10.39
CA PRO A 56 -9.78 5.23 -11.36
C PRO A 56 -8.80 6.40 -11.24
N TRP A 57 -7.51 6.13 -11.43
CA TRP A 57 -6.49 7.15 -11.43
C TRP A 57 -6.70 8.17 -12.56
N PRO A 58 -6.26 9.41 -12.36
CA PRO A 58 -6.31 10.41 -13.42
C PRO A 58 -5.51 9.97 -14.64
N VAL A 59 -6.22 9.91 -15.78
CA VAL A 59 -5.65 9.56 -17.08
C VAL A 59 -4.46 10.45 -17.44
N LEU A 60 -3.53 9.88 -18.20
CA LEU A 60 -2.40 10.62 -18.76
C LEU A 60 -2.89 11.62 -19.81
N SER A 61 -2.20 12.75 -19.93
CA SER A 61 -2.45 13.67 -21.05
C SER A 61 -2.10 12.99 -22.37
N GLU A 62 -2.80 13.37 -23.43
CA GLU A 62 -2.63 12.76 -24.76
C GLU A 62 -1.18 12.87 -25.27
N ALA A 63 -0.60 14.06 -25.17
CA ALA A 63 0.80 14.29 -25.54
C ALA A 63 1.79 13.41 -24.75
N TYR A 64 1.51 13.11 -23.48
CA TYR A 64 2.35 12.24 -22.68
C TYR A 64 2.15 10.76 -23.06
N ARG A 65 0.92 10.35 -23.36
CA ARG A 65 0.59 9.01 -23.87
C ARG A 65 1.31 8.73 -25.18
N GLU A 66 1.21 9.62 -26.18
CA GLU A 66 1.92 9.50 -27.45
C GLU A 66 3.44 9.41 -27.27
N ARG A 67 4.01 10.20 -26.35
CA ARG A 67 5.44 10.14 -26.05
C ARG A 67 5.87 8.79 -25.48
N LEU A 68 5.03 8.15 -24.67
CA LEU A 68 5.29 6.83 -24.11
C LEU A 68 5.16 5.75 -25.19
N GLU A 69 4.17 5.84 -26.06
CA GLU A 69 3.98 4.94 -27.20
C GLU A 69 5.18 4.97 -28.15
N LYS A 70 5.66 6.16 -28.51
CA LYS A 70 6.89 6.33 -29.33
C LYS A 70 8.14 5.72 -28.68
N LYS A 71 8.14 5.53 -27.37
CA LYS A 71 9.23 4.90 -26.60
C LYS A 71 8.98 3.41 -26.33
N GLY A 72 7.93 2.81 -26.89
CA GLY A 72 7.54 1.42 -26.65
C GLY A 72 7.05 1.14 -25.22
N LYS A 73 6.67 2.17 -24.47
CA LYS A 73 6.21 2.06 -23.07
C LYS A 73 4.69 1.93 -23.00
N ASN A 74 4.19 0.79 -23.48
CA ASN A 74 2.76 0.51 -23.66
C ASN A 74 2.09 -0.20 -22.48
N GLY A 75 2.82 -0.43 -21.38
CA GLY A 75 2.28 -1.09 -20.18
C GLY A 75 1.39 -0.19 -19.31
N LYS A 76 0.89 -0.76 -18.21
CA LYS A 76 0.09 -0.05 -17.20
C LYS A 76 0.87 1.12 -16.57
N MET A 77 0.14 2.18 -16.22
CA MET A 77 0.65 3.36 -15.53
C MET A 77 1.48 2.96 -14.31
N LEU A 78 2.63 3.63 -14.13
CA LEU A 78 3.58 3.38 -13.04
C LEU A 78 4.27 1.99 -13.04
N GLN A 79 3.99 1.13 -14.03
CA GLN A 79 4.55 -0.22 -14.17
C GLN A 79 5.44 -0.41 -15.41
N ARG A 80 5.60 0.62 -16.23
CA ARG A 80 6.17 0.54 -17.60
C ARG A 80 7.69 0.38 -17.69
N SER A 81 8.40 0.32 -16.57
CA SER A 81 9.86 0.19 -16.53
C SER A 81 10.24 -1.06 -15.75
N GLN A 82 11.32 -1.71 -16.17
CA GLN A 82 11.95 -2.76 -15.37
C GLN A 82 12.29 -2.19 -13.98
N GLY A 83 11.81 -2.85 -12.91
CA GLY A 83 11.95 -2.33 -11.55
C GLY A 83 11.18 -1.01 -11.31
N GLY A 84 10.03 -0.86 -11.98
CA GLY A 84 9.11 0.26 -11.84
C GLY A 84 8.49 0.40 -10.45
N LEU A 85 7.54 1.32 -10.27
CA LEU A 85 7.06 1.68 -8.93
C LEU A 85 6.37 0.51 -8.25
N ALA A 86 5.50 -0.22 -8.96
CA ALA A 86 4.81 -1.39 -8.42
C ALA A 86 5.80 -2.45 -7.90
N MET A 87 6.82 -2.79 -8.70
CA MET A 87 7.85 -3.77 -8.32
C MET A 87 8.79 -3.30 -7.20
N SER A 88 8.73 -2.02 -6.81
CA SER A 88 9.57 -1.45 -5.76
C SER A 88 8.90 -1.42 -4.39
N LEU A 89 7.62 -1.82 -4.32
CA LEU A 89 6.93 -1.92 -3.06
C LEU A 89 7.48 -3.08 -2.25
N THR A 90 7.65 -2.84 -0.95
CA THR A 90 8.14 -3.84 0.00
C THR A 90 7.31 -3.74 1.26
N PRO A 91 6.70 -4.84 1.72
CA PRO A 91 6.07 -4.91 3.02
C PRO A 91 7.14 -4.93 4.12
N ASP A 92 6.84 -4.29 5.25
CA ASP A 92 7.67 -4.25 6.45
C ASP A 92 6.79 -4.56 7.67
N PHE A 93 7.34 -5.23 8.68
CA PHE A 93 6.60 -5.58 9.88
C PHE A 93 7.52 -5.83 11.07
N ASP A 94 7.02 -5.54 12.27
CA ASP A 94 7.68 -5.84 13.53
C ASP A 94 6.68 -6.45 14.54
N ALA A 95 7.00 -6.47 15.83
CA ALA A 95 6.14 -7.06 16.85
C ALA A 95 4.80 -6.33 17.06
N VAL A 96 4.66 -5.08 16.60
CA VAL A 96 3.46 -4.26 16.84
C VAL A 96 3.00 -3.47 15.61
N SER A 97 3.78 -3.46 14.52
CA SER A 97 3.48 -2.68 13.33
C SER A 97 3.56 -3.52 12.05
N ALA A 98 2.76 -3.12 11.07
CA ALA A 98 2.76 -3.64 9.71
C ALA A 98 2.63 -2.46 8.74
N ALA A 99 3.45 -2.45 7.69
CA ALA A 99 3.52 -1.34 6.75
C ALA A 99 3.81 -1.84 5.33
N ILE A 100 3.62 -0.94 4.38
CA ILE A 100 4.11 -1.08 3.01
C ILE A 100 4.76 0.22 2.58
N GLY A 101 5.87 0.10 1.85
CA GLY A 101 6.65 1.26 1.43
C GLY A 101 7.41 1.03 0.13
N THR A 102 8.02 2.10 -0.37
CA THR A 102 8.90 2.05 -1.54
C THR A 102 10.19 2.83 -1.27
N ASN A 103 11.28 2.34 -1.84
CA ASN A 103 12.57 3.04 -1.84
C ASN A 103 12.69 4.08 -2.99
N LYS A 104 11.69 4.18 -3.88
CA LYS A 104 11.72 5.13 -5.00
C LYS A 104 11.37 6.53 -4.52
N VAL A 105 12.28 7.47 -4.70
CA VAL A 105 12.12 8.88 -4.29
C VAL A 105 10.85 9.51 -4.88
N TYR A 106 10.51 9.19 -6.12
CA TYR A 106 9.30 9.72 -6.77
C TYR A 106 7.99 9.07 -6.31
N GLY A 107 8.05 8.02 -5.48
CA GLY A 107 6.87 7.31 -4.98
C GLY A 107 5.92 8.25 -4.23
N ALA A 108 6.46 9.09 -3.34
CA ALA A 108 5.70 10.12 -2.62
C ALA A 108 4.85 10.97 -3.57
N LEU A 109 5.50 11.49 -4.61
CA LEU A 109 4.90 12.41 -5.57
C LEU A 109 3.80 11.73 -6.37
N MET A 110 3.96 10.45 -6.71
CA MET A 110 2.92 9.70 -7.41
C MET A 110 1.77 9.35 -6.48
N HIS A 111 2.05 8.96 -5.23
CA HIS A 111 1.04 8.59 -4.25
C HIS A 111 0.18 9.79 -3.83
N LEU A 112 0.83 10.86 -3.37
CA LEU A 112 0.18 12.05 -2.76
C LEU A 112 -0.12 13.15 -3.78
N GLY A 113 0.52 13.14 -4.95
CA GLY A 113 0.48 14.24 -5.89
C GLY A 113 1.44 15.38 -5.54
N GLY A 114 1.52 16.36 -6.45
CA GLY A 114 2.29 17.58 -6.26
C GLY A 114 1.57 18.58 -5.37
N THR A 115 2.34 19.42 -4.68
CA THR A 115 1.82 20.54 -3.88
C THR A 115 2.20 21.89 -4.50
N PRO A 116 1.45 22.98 -4.21
CA PRO A 116 1.77 24.31 -4.73
C PRO A 116 3.14 24.85 -4.30
N ALA A 117 3.73 24.30 -3.23
CA ALA A 117 5.07 24.67 -2.75
C ALA A 117 6.21 24.03 -3.57
N MET A 118 5.91 23.04 -4.42
CA MET A 118 6.89 22.40 -5.29
C MET A 118 7.14 23.21 -6.57
N PRO A 119 8.25 22.98 -7.28
CA PRO A 119 8.44 23.52 -8.63
C PRO A 119 7.28 23.18 -9.57
N ALA A 120 7.04 24.00 -10.60
CA ALA A 120 5.86 23.90 -11.47
C ALA A 120 5.62 22.49 -12.06
N ALA A 121 6.69 21.80 -12.47
CA ALA A 121 6.57 20.46 -13.04
C ALA A 121 6.07 19.40 -12.03
N PRO A 122 6.70 19.17 -10.87
CA PRO A 122 6.17 18.26 -9.85
C PRO A 122 4.84 18.75 -9.24
N ALA A 123 4.63 20.06 -9.08
CA ALA A 123 3.37 20.60 -8.56
C ALA A 123 2.14 20.23 -9.40
N ALA A 124 2.31 20.03 -10.71
CA ALA A 124 1.23 19.63 -11.62
C ALA A 124 0.94 18.11 -11.61
N VAL A 125 1.70 17.31 -10.87
CA VAL A 125 1.50 15.85 -10.83
C VAL A 125 0.23 15.53 -10.05
N LYS A 126 -0.76 14.94 -10.71
CA LYS A 126 -1.95 14.42 -10.06
C LYS A 126 -1.63 13.17 -9.24
N ALA A 127 -2.22 13.07 -8.05
CA ALA A 127 -2.13 11.91 -7.18
C ALA A 127 -2.67 10.64 -7.86
N ARG A 128 -2.03 9.53 -7.55
CA ARG A 128 -2.38 8.16 -7.96
C ARG A 128 -2.17 7.28 -6.74
N PRO A 129 -3.07 7.32 -5.75
CA PRO A 129 -2.89 6.55 -4.54
C PRO A 129 -2.85 5.06 -4.88
N TYR A 130 -1.80 4.38 -4.42
CA TYR A 130 -1.57 2.94 -4.64
C TYR A 130 -1.21 2.22 -3.32
N MET A 131 -1.22 2.93 -2.20
CA MET A 131 -1.10 2.36 -0.85
C MET A 131 -2.32 2.85 -0.09
N GLY A 132 -3.21 1.94 0.28
CA GLY A 132 -4.45 2.26 0.95
C GLY A 132 -5.15 0.98 1.36
N LEU A 133 -6.14 1.11 2.23
CA LEU A 133 -6.87 -0.03 2.77
C LEU A 133 -8.36 0.21 2.52
N PRO A 134 -8.97 -0.54 1.59
CA PRO A 134 -10.42 -0.48 1.41
C PRO A 134 -11.14 -1.22 2.55
N PRO A 135 -12.47 -1.05 2.68
CA PRO A 135 -13.27 -1.78 3.66
C PRO A 135 -13.05 -3.30 3.65
N GLU A 136 -12.95 -3.93 2.48
CA GLU A 136 -12.67 -5.37 2.37
C GLU A 136 -11.28 -5.76 2.89
N GLY A 137 -10.29 -4.88 2.77
CA GLY A 137 -8.95 -5.09 3.33
C GLY A 137 -8.98 -5.03 4.86
N ILE A 138 -9.78 -4.15 5.44
CA ILE A 138 -10.02 -4.09 6.91
C ILE A 138 -10.63 -5.40 7.39
N ILE A 139 -11.67 -5.89 6.71
CA ILE A 139 -12.33 -7.17 7.05
C ILE A 139 -11.31 -8.32 7.01
N ARG A 140 -10.50 -8.41 5.94
CA ARG A 140 -9.43 -9.43 5.84
C ARG A 140 -8.45 -9.37 7.01
N ILE A 141 -8.04 -8.18 7.44
CA ILE A 141 -7.14 -8.02 8.59
C ILE A 141 -7.80 -8.47 9.88
N VAL A 142 -9.05 -8.08 10.13
CA VAL A 142 -9.82 -8.49 11.31
C VAL A 142 -9.99 -10.01 11.33
N ASP A 143 -10.29 -10.63 10.20
CA ASP A 143 -10.41 -12.10 10.07
C ASP A 143 -9.10 -12.81 10.39
N ILE A 144 -7.96 -12.30 9.92
CA ILE A 144 -6.62 -12.83 10.25
C ILE A 144 -6.37 -12.78 11.75
N ILE A 145 -6.66 -11.65 12.39
CA ILE A 145 -6.49 -11.46 13.84
C ILE A 145 -7.37 -12.47 14.60
N ASN A 146 -8.64 -12.57 14.22
CA ASN A 146 -9.59 -13.49 14.85
C ASN A 146 -9.17 -14.95 14.69
N GLN A 147 -8.76 -15.36 13.48
CA GLN A 147 -8.31 -16.73 13.23
C GLN A 147 -7.07 -17.08 14.07
N MET A 148 -6.10 -16.16 14.16
CA MET A 148 -4.90 -16.37 14.96
C MET A 148 -5.21 -16.46 16.46
N HIS A 149 -6.14 -15.63 16.95
CA HIS A 149 -6.62 -15.73 18.33
C HIS A 149 -7.27 -17.09 18.61
N GLN A 150 -8.15 -17.56 17.71
CA GLN A 150 -8.80 -18.86 17.86
C GLN A 150 -7.79 -20.01 17.84
N ASN A 151 -6.77 -19.95 16.96
CA ASN A 151 -5.71 -20.96 16.92
C ASN A 151 -4.91 -21.03 18.22
N ALA A 152 -4.60 -19.87 18.81
CA ALA A 152 -3.91 -19.77 20.10
C ALA A 152 -4.73 -20.35 21.25
N LEU A 153 -6.04 -20.08 21.30
CA LEU A 153 -6.95 -20.68 22.30
C LEU A 153 -7.08 -22.20 22.15
N ASN A 154 -7.03 -22.70 20.92
CA ASN A 154 -7.19 -24.11 20.60
C ASN A 154 -5.89 -24.93 20.69
N GLY A 155 -4.78 -24.33 21.16
CA GLY A 155 -3.54 -25.04 21.48
C GLY A 155 -2.74 -25.55 20.27
N GLN A 156 -2.91 -24.96 19.09
CA GLN A 156 -2.09 -25.24 17.92
C GLN A 156 -1.14 -24.07 17.66
N GLY A 157 0.04 -24.13 18.28
CA GLY A 157 1.17 -23.22 18.08
C GLY A 157 2.45 -24.00 17.85
#